data_AF-A0A2R7KWM5-F1
#
_entry.id   AF-A0A2R7KWM5-F1
#
_cell.length_a   1.000
_cell.length_b   1.000
_cell.length_c   1.000
_cell.angle_alpha   90.00
_cell.angle_beta   90.00
_cell.angle_gamma   90.00
#
_symmetry.space_group_name_H-M   'P 1'
#
loop_
_entity.id
_entity.type
_entity.pdbx_description
1 polymer ?
#
loop_
_entity_poly.entity_id
_entity_poly.type
_entity_poly.pdbx_seq_one_letter_code
_entity_poly.pdbx_strand_id
1 'polypeptide(L)'
;MAALNTTYLWGKWHLVSFKLVFLGLKWNWGGNATGFIAYDKEASVKVDIKAEKKLFPSIASLMFNNILTYGGNYEIKDNCVIHRLDYCSKKSWLGKDLVRNVLMLSKQSLILQGGGKVFGVILSWAK
;
A
#
# COMPACT_ATOMS: atom_id res chain seq x y z
N MET A 1 11.86 -8.43 19.26
CA MET A 1 10.81 -8.62 18.24
C MET A 1 11.30 -9.65 17.25
N ALA A 2 10.49 -10.64 16.90
CA ALA A 2 10.89 -11.65 15.91
C ALA A 2 11.06 -10.99 14.52
N ALA A 3 12.09 -11.39 13.78
CA ALA A 3 12.30 -10.92 12.41
C ALA A 3 11.10 -11.32 11.52
N LEU A 4 10.70 -10.45 10.59
CA LEU A 4 9.66 -10.75 9.61
C LEU A 4 10.07 -11.98 8.78
N ASN A 5 9.20 -12.99 8.69
CA ASN A 5 9.40 -14.07 7.74
C ASN A 5 9.04 -13.57 6.33
N THR A 6 10.06 -13.05 5.65
CA THR A 6 9.97 -12.39 4.35
C THR A 6 9.44 -13.31 3.25
N THR A 7 9.58 -14.63 3.38
CA THR A 7 9.06 -15.60 2.41
C THR A 7 7.53 -15.57 2.30
N TYR A 8 6.84 -15.15 3.37
CA TYR A 8 5.38 -15.02 3.34
C TYR A 8 4.94 -13.86 2.46
N LEU A 9 5.77 -12.82 2.31
CA LEU A 9 5.48 -11.64 1.49
C LEU A 9 5.35 -11.98 0.00
N TRP A 10 6.09 -12.98 -0.48
CA TRP A 10 6.12 -13.34 -1.90
C TRP A 10 4.77 -13.83 -2.42
N GLY A 11 4.52 -13.53 -3.69
CA GLY A 11 3.30 -13.86 -4.39
C GLY A 11 2.39 -12.64 -4.56
N LYS A 12 1.20 -12.91 -5.10
CA LYS A 12 0.16 -11.92 -5.31
C LYS A 12 -0.79 -11.88 -4.12
N TRP A 13 -1.17 -10.67 -3.73
CA TRP A 13 -2.12 -10.39 -2.68
C TRP A 13 -3.24 -9.52 -3.22
N HIS A 14 -4.47 -9.86 -2.92
CA HIS A 14 -5.67 -9.16 -3.32
C HIS A 14 -6.10 -8.15 -2.25
N LEU A 15 -6.50 -6.96 -2.69
CA LEU A 15 -6.91 -5.88 -1.79
C LEU A 15 -8.20 -6.27 -1.06
N VAL A 16 -8.16 -6.21 0.27
CA VAL A 16 -9.34 -6.38 1.14
C VAL A 16 -9.87 -5.02 1.56
N SER A 17 -8.98 -4.09 1.94
CA SER A 17 -9.41 -2.73 2.29
C SER A 17 -8.31 -1.70 2.07
N PHE A 18 -8.70 -0.50 1.68
CA PHE A 18 -7.83 0.68 1.61
C PHE A 18 -8.45 1.79 2.42
N LYS A 19 -7.87 2.07 3.59
CA LYS A 19 -8.28 3.14 4.48
C LYS A 19 -7.31 4.32 4.43
N LEU A 20 -7.85 5.51 4.27
CA LEU A 20 -7.16 6.77 4.52
C LEU A 20 -7.24 7.09 6.01
N VAL A 21 -6.15 7.57 6.58
CA VAL A 21 -6.07 8.00 7.97
C VAL A 21 -5.69 9.48 8.00
N PHE A 22 -6.51 10.31 8.64
CA PHE A 22 -6.19 11.73 8.85
C PHE A 22 -6.63 12.13 10.25
N LEU A 23 -5.68 12.65 11.05
CA LEU A 23 -5.91 13.01 12.46
C LEU A 23 -6.60 11.88 13.27
N GLY A 24 -6.21 10.62 13.03
CA GLY A 24 -6.76 9.44 13.70
C GLY A 24 -8.09 8.92 13.13
N LEU A 25 -8.83 9.75 12.39
CA LEU A 25 -10.06 9.33 11.70
C LEU A 25 -9.73 8.49 10.47
N LYS A 26 -10.60 7.52 10.16
CA LYS A 26 -10.41 6.55 9.08
C LYS A 26 -11.55 6.61 8.07
N TRP A 27 -11.23 6.69 6.79
CA TRP A 27 -12.21 6.65 5.69
C TRP A 27 -11.78 5.62 4.65
N ASN A 28 -12.74 5.05 3.92
CA ASN A 28 -12.40 4.24 2.76
C ASN A 28 -11.88 5.16 1.64
N TRP A 29 -10.82 4.72 0.96
CA TRP A 29 -10.25 5.42 -0.20
C TRP A 29 -11.24 5.51 -1.38
N GLY A 30 -12.27 4.68 -1.40
CA GLY A 30 -13.34 4.79 -2.40
C GLY A 30 -14.37 3.70 -2.20
N GLY A 31 -15.41 3.74 -3.04
CA GLY A 31 -16.39 2.66 -3.13
C GLY A 31 -15.79 1.46 -3.84
N ASN A 32 -15.99 0.26 -3.27
CA ASN A 32 -15.61 -1.02 -3.87
C ASN A 32 -14.17 -1.04 -4.40
N ALA A 33 -13.21 -0.59 -3.59
CA ALA A 33 -11.82 -0.61 -3.97
C ALA A 33 -11.35 -2.05 -4.19
N THR A 34 -10.77 -2.32 -5.37
CA THR A 34 -10.25 -3.63 -5.77
C THR A 34 -8.84 -3.46 -6.32
N GLY A 35 -8.02 -4.49 -6.21
CA GLY A 35 -6.64 -4.39 -6.66
C GLY A 35 -5.77 -5.53 -6.18
N PHE A 36 -4.49 -5.42 -6.47
CA PHE A 36 -3.48 -6.34 -5.95
C PHE A 36 -2.16 -5.65 -5.66
N ILE A 37 -1.37 -6.31 -4.82
CA ILE A 37 0.06 -6.08 -4.66
C ILE A 37 0.77 -7.41 -4.89
N ALA A 38 1.83 -7.40 -5.68
CA ALA A 38 2.65 -8.59 -5.94
C ALA A 38 4.09 -8.31 -5.58
N TYR A 39 4.71 -9.26 -4.88
CA TYR A 39 6.13 -9.27 -4.57
C TYR A 39 6.75 -10.54 -5.13
N ASP A 40 7.94 -10.43 -5.72
CA ASP A 40 8.70 -11.59 -6.16
C ASP A 40 9.97 -11.81 -5.32
N LYS A 41 10.69 -12.88 -5.65
CA LYS A 41 11.94 -13.27 -4.99
C LYS A 41 13.15 -12.43 -5.43
N GLU A 42 13.01 -11.72 -6.55
CA GLU A 42 14.04 -10.86 -7.16
C GLU A 42 13.95 -9.41 -6.67
N ALA A 43 13.17 -9.19 -5.61
CA ALA A 43 12.95 -7.89 -4.98
C ALA A 43 12.12 -6.90 -5.83
N SER A 44 11.27 -7.36 -6.74
CA SER A 44 10.33 -6.50 -7.47
C SER A 44 8.97 -6.41 -6.77
N VAL A 45 8.34 -5.24 -6.87
CA VAL A 45 6.98 -4.98 -6.39
C VAL A 45 6.13 -4.35 -7.49
N LYS A 46 4.87 -4.79 -7.58
CA LYS A 46 3.85 -4.20 -8.44
C LYS A 46 2.55 -4.02 -7.68
N VAL A 47 1.96 -2.83 -7.79
CA VAL A 47 0.67 -2.49 -7.20
C VAL A 47 -0.24 -1.94 -8.27
N ASP A 48 -1.48 -2.42 -8.26
CA ASP A 48 -2.56 -1.87 -9.06
C ASP A 48 -3.85 -1.88 -8.24
N ILE A 49 -4.41 -0.70 -8.00
CA ILE A 49 -5.64 -0.51 -7.22
C ILE A 49 -6.56 0.43 -7.99
N LYS A 50 -7.83 0.07 -8.07
CA LYS A 50 -8.91 0.89 -8.61
C LYS A 50 -10.07 1.01 -7.62
N ALA A 51 -10.82 2.10 -7.70
CA ALA A 51 -12.07 2.30 -6.95
C ALA A 51 -13.15 2.90 -7.87
N GLU A 52 -14.42 2.60 -7.61
CA GLU A 52 -15.54 3.02 -8.48
C GLU A 52 -15.89 4.51 -8.31
N LYS A 53 -15.85 5.01 -7.07
CA LYS A 53 -16.20 6.40 -6.73
C LYS A 53 -15.42 6.91 -5.53
N LYS A 54 -15.11 8.21 -5.51
CA LYS A 54 -14.51 8.89 -4.35
C LYS A 54 -15.55 8.94 -3.22
N LEU A 55 -15.23 8.36 -2.06
CA LEU A 55 -16.11 8.33 -0.87
C LEU A 55 -15.56 9.16 0.31
N PHE A 56 -14.62 10.07 0.03
CA PHE A 56 -13.93 10.86 1.05
C PHE A 56 -14.14 12.37 0.85
N PRO A 57 -13.85 13.22 1.86
CA PRO A 57 -13.95 14.68 1.73
C PRO A 57 -13.07 15.26 0.61
N SER A 58 -13.44 16.42 0.06
CA SER A 58 -12.81 17.07 -1.11
C SER A 58 -11.29 17.23 -1.01
N ILE A 59 -10.72 17.47 0.19
CA ILE A 59 -9.27 17.64 0.37
C ILE A 59 -8.50 16.34 0.09
N ALA A 60 -9.03 15.17 0.50
CA ALA A 60 -8.42 13.88 0.18
C ALA A 60 -8.53 13.54 -1.31
N SER A 61 -9.54 14.11 -2.00
CA SER A 61 -9.80 13.92 -3.43
C SER A 61 -8.73 14.49 -4.35
N LEU A 62 -8.00 15.50 -3.88
CA LEU A 62 -6.88 16.11 -4.60
C LEU A 62 -5.63 15.22 -4.57
N MET A 63 -5.51 14.36 -3.54
CA MET A 63 -4.31 13.54 -3.37
C MET A 63 -4.39 12.19 -4.08
N PHE A 64 -5.57 11.72 -4.44
CA PHE A 64 -5.73 10.41 -5.05
C PHE A 64 -6.78 10.40 -6.17
N ASN A 65 -6.36 9.93 -7.34
CA ASN A 65 -7.27 9.47 -8.38
C ASN A 65 -7.87 8.12 -7.99
N ASN A 66 -8.94 7.72 -8.67
CA ASN A 66 -9.58 6.42 -8.47
C ASN A 66 -8.71 5.23 -8.91
N ILE A 67 -7.49 5.50 -9.41
CA ILE A 67 -6.52 4.52 -9.87
C ILE A 67 -5.17 4.83 -9.23
N LEU A 68 -4.58 3.84 -8.58
CA LEU A 68 -3.23 3.87 -8.03
C LEU A 68 -2.47 2.67 -8.59
N THR A 69 -1.53 2.95 -9.48
CA THR A 69 -0.67 1.93 -10.07
C THR A 69 0.78 2.35 -9.86
N TYR A 70 1.62 1.46 -9.37
CA TYR A 70 3.04 1.71 -9.25
C TYR A 70 3.84 0.41 -9.22
N GLY A 71 5.13 0.51 -9.48
CA GLY A 71 6.04 -0.61 -9.31
C GLY A 71 7.49 -0.20 -9.37
N GLY A 72 8.35 -1.16 -9.05
CA GLY A 72 9.79 -1.03 -9.03
C GLY A 72 10.37 -2.07 -8.09
N ASN A 73 11.36 -1.70 -7.29
CA ASN A 73 12.02 -2.61 -6.36
C ASN A 73 11.53 -2.41 -4.92
N TYR A 74 11.69 -3.43 -4.08
CA TYR A 74 11.44 -3.33 -2.65
C TYR A 74 12.63 -3.78 -1.81
N GLU A 75 12.74 -3.20 -0.62
CA GLU A 75 13.69 -3.62 0.41
C GLU A 75 12.93 -3.84 1.72
N ILE A 76 13.31 -4.84 2.49
CA ILE A 76 12.74 -5.08 3.82
C ILE A 76 13.79 -4.66 4.85
N LYS A 77 13.42 -3.72 5.72
CA LYS A 77 14.28 -3.25 6.80
C LYS A 77 13.48 -3.20 8.09
N ASP A 78 13.95 -3.93 9.10
CA ASP A 78 13.26 -4.11 10.38
C ASP A 78 11.82 -4.60 10.18
N ASN A 79 10.83 -3.76 10.51
CA ASN A 79 9.41 -4.05 10.33
C ASN A 79 8.77 -3.22 9.19
N CYS A 80 9.59 -2.80 8.22
CA CYS A 80 9.17 -1.97 7.10
C CYS A 80 9.47 -2.64 5.76
N VAL A 81 8.59 -2.42 4.78
CA VAL A 81 8.85 -2.65 3.37
C VAL A 81 8.98 -1.28 2.70
N ILE A 82 10.11 -1.04 2.06
CA ILE A 82 10.42 0.21 1.36
C ILE A 82 10.26 -0.05 -0.12
N HIS A 83 9.31 0.62 -0.79
CA HIS A 83 9.16 0.52 -2.24
C HIS A 83 9.90 1.66 -2.93
N ARG A 84 10.84 1.33 -3.81
CA ARG A 84 11.54 2.25 -4.72
C ARG A 84 10.84 2.21 -6.07
N LEU A 85 10.25 3.33 -6.48
CA LEU A 85 9.35 3.35 -7.63
C LEU A 85 10.09 3.69 -8.92
N ASP A 86 10.00 2.79 -9.90
CA ASP A 86 10.44 3.02 -11.28
C ASP A 86 9.32 3.65 -12.11
N TYR A 87 8.06 3.30 -11.79
CA TYR A 87 6.87 3.90 -12.38
C TYR A 87 5.76 4.11 -11.34
N CYS A 88 4.94 5.14 -11.54
CA CYS A 88 3.81 5.47 -10.67
C CYS A 88 2.78 6.32 -11.40
N SER A 89 1.49 6.01 -11.25
CA SER A 89 0.38 6.83 -11.76
C SER A 89 0.35 8.22 -11.13
N LYS A 90 0.93 8.38 -9.93
CA LYS A 90 1.13 9.66 -9.26
C LYS A 90 2.57 10.15 -9.42
N LYS A 91 2.81 10.97 -10.45
CA LYS A 91 4.15 11.49 -10.82
C LYS A 91 4.95 12.07 -9.65
N SER A 92 4.31 12.74 -8.68
CA SER A 92 4.96 13.32 -7.50
C SER A 92 5.64 12.31 -6.56
N TRP A 93 5.41 11.02 -6.76
CA TRP A 93 5.99 9.93 -5.97
C TRP A 93 7.19 9.26 -6.65
N LEU A 94 7.43 9.52 -7.94
CA LEU A 94 8.60 9.00 -8.63
C LEU A 94 9.89 9.54 -7.98
N GLY A 95 10.90 8.68 -7.87
CA GLY A 95 12.16 9.00 -7.19
C GLY A 95 12.08 9.11 -5.67
N LYS A 96 10.94 8.73 -5.05
CA LYS A 96 10.77 8.71 -3.60
C LYS A 96 10.56 7.29 -3.09
N ASP A 97 11.06 7.04 -1.90
CA ASP A 97 10.83 5.80 -1.17
C ASP A 97 9.45 5.81 -0.52
N LEU A 98 8.62 4.81 -0.84
CA LEU A 98 7.37 4.57 -0.14
C LEU A 98 7.61 3.57 0.99
N VAL A 99 7.84 4.10 2.20
CA VAL A 99 7.99 3.29 3.41
C VAL A 99 6.62 2.77 3.87
N ARG A 100 6.53 1.45 4.07
CA ARG A 100 5.35 0.75 4.58
C ARG A 100 5.68 -0.02 5.84
N ASN A 101 5.12 0.38 6.98
CA ASN A 101 5.17 -0.40 8.21
C ASN A 101 4.32 -1.66 8.03
N VAL A 102 4.88 -2.82 8.37
CA VAL A 102 4.18 -4.10 8.37
C VAL A 102 3.47 -4.24 9.71
N LEU A 103 2.16 -4.06 9.72
CA LEU A 103 1.35 -4.25 10.93
C LEU A 103 1.00 -5.74 11.14
N MET A 104 0.95 -6.51 10.04
CA MET A 104 0.67 -7.94 10.07
C MET A 104 1.23 -8.59 8.81
N LEU A 105 1.87 -9.75 8.97
CA LEU A 105 2.28 -10.63 7.88
C LEU A 105 2.09 -12.09 8.29
N SER A 106 1.23 -12.81 7.59
CA SER A 106 1.00 -14.25 7.73
C SER A 106 0.97 -14.92 6.35
N LYS A 107 0.63 -16.21 6.28
CA LYS A 107 0.44 -16.89 4.99
C LYS A 107 -0.79 -16.41 4.21
N GLN A 108 -1.76 -15.79 4.87
CA GLN A 108 -3.06 -15.41 4.28
C GLN A 108 -3.40 -13.94 4.43
N SER A 109 -2.70 -13.20 5.29
CA SER A 109 -3.01 -11.80 5.57
C SER A 109 -1.76 -10.92 5.59
N LEU A 110 -1.88 -9.76 4.97
CA LEU A 110 -0.87 -8.71 4.96
C LEU A 110 -1.53 -7.38 5.28
N ILE A 111 -1.02 -6.65 6.26
CA ILE A 111 -1.46 -5.29 6.58
C ILE A 111 -0.27 -4.35 6.53
N LEU A 112 -0.34 -3.39 5.61
CA LEU A 112 0.67 -2.37 5.40
C LEU A 112 0.12 -1.00 5.79
N GLN A 113 0.90 -0.24 6.53
CA GLN A 113 0.61 1.16 6.83
C GLN A 113 1.67 2.04 6.19
N GLY A 114 1.30 3.16 5.56
CA GLY A 114 2.27 4.18 5.16
C GLY A 114 1.80 5.59 5.45
N GLY A 115 2.72 6.55 5.34
CA GLY A 115 2.51 7.93 5.79
C GLY A 115 2.90 8.14 7.26
N GLY A 116 2.49 9.27 7.83
CA GLY A 116 2.87 9.71 9.17
C GLY A 116 1.69 9.89 10.13
N LYS A 117 1.95 10.49 11.30
CA LYS A 117 0.95 10.69 12.37
C LYS A 117 -0.26 11.52 11.93
N VAL A 118 -0.05 12.48 11.03
CA VAL A 118 -1.10 13.42 10.58
C VAL A 118 -1.90 12.87 9.41
N PHE A 119 -1.22 12.28 8.41
CA PHE A 119 -1.84 11.67 7.24
C PHE A 119 -1.16 10.35 6.91
N GLY A 120 -1.96 9.31 6.68
CA GLY A 120 -1.47 8.01 6.30
C GLY A 120 -2.52 7.14 5.63
N VAL A 121 -2.14 5.91 5.36
CA VAL A 121 -2.97 4.89 4.74
C VAL A 121 -2.77 3.56 5.44
N ILE A 122 -3.82 2.75 5.50
CA ILE A 122 -3.78 1.35 5.93
C ILE A 122 -4.36 0.51 4.80
N LEU A 123 -3.57 -0.44 4.32
CA LEU A 123 -3.90 -1.34 3.24
C LEU A 123 -3.92 -2.77 3.81
N SER A 124 -5.07 -3.43 3.71
CA SER A 124 -5.22 -4.83 4.10
C SER A 124 -5.34 -5.69 2.85
N TRP A 125 -4.64 -6.81 2.84
CA TRP A 125 -4.55 -7.72 1.71
C TRP A 125 -4.72 -9.17 2.16
N ALA A 126 -5.23 -10.00 1.26
CA ALA A 126 -5.36 -11.44 1.43
C ALA A 126 -4.72 -12.17 0.25
N LYS A 127 -4.19 -13.37 0.46
CA LYS A 127 -3.76 -14.25 -0.64
C LYS A 127 -4.95 -14.95 -1.26
#